data_AF-L7UIR1-F1
#
_entry.id   AF-L7UIR1-F1
#
_cell.length_a   1.000
_cell.length_b   1.000
_cell.length_c   1.000
_cell.angle_alpha   90.00
_cell.angle_beta   90.00
_cell.angle_gamma   90.00
#
_symmetry.space_group_name_H-M   'P 1'
#
loop_
_entity.id
_entity.type
_entity.pdbx_description
1 polymer ?
#
loop_
_entity_poly.entity_id
_entity_poly.type
_entity_poly.pdbx_seq_one_letter_code
_entity_poly.pdbx_strand_id
1 'polypeptide(L)'
;MNTRTALFLGGLVTFAWGAPALAETSTVDLISPARCTQSGGRLTRCSIPTQTLDATPFTSAVPLRTTLRRVMSGNCSTQYPLEVTLTPPGNSGTRYTFMSTADVVLRDLDRALIPSLELRDSSSWTNVAAFNDTCRVSLSITWNEVDVSSTAQAQALLQSLQDDLDTKLAQRDHLASLVEYSAAFDFMKTLSNSFLVDLNNATAYALHVQAQEAAPVIFTAAMGCGGALTEAESVILTNFYFVLGSLGDPSKYHHPDGSPKTLEELVGPQALPVIQKLSQLSQAGAKEQYQAQYQVAAQEVTAAQAKVALANTQLAPWLNP
;
A
#
# COMPACT_ATOMS: atom_id res chain seq x y z
N MET A 1 -29.06 27.31 17.92
CA MET A 1 -28.47 26.52 19.00
C MET A 1 -27.77 25.32 18.37
N ASN A 2 -26.48 25.22 18.63
CA ASN A 2 -25.53 24.25 18.10
C ASN A 2 -25.86 22.83 18.54
N THR A 3 -25.63 21.85 17.66
CA THR A 3 -24.65 20.77 17.90
C THR A 3 -24.35 20.03 16.61
N ARG A 4 -23.13 20.23 16.10
CA ARG A 4 -22.45 19.36 15.15
C ARG A 4 -21.97 18.12 15.90
N THR A 5 -22.29 16.92 15.41
CA THR A 5 -21.66 15.69 15.86
C THR A 5 -20.75 15.19 14.75
N ALA A 6 -19.50 15.65 14.77
CA ALA A 6 -18.43 15.08 13.97
C ALA A 6 -17.93 13.82 14.68
N LEU A 7 -18.22 12.64 14.12
CA LEU A 7 -17.56 11.40 14.50
C LEU A 7 -16.22 11.35 13.78
N PHE A 8 -15.19 11.88 14.45
CA PHE A 8 -13.80 11.59 14.15
C PHE A 8 -13.52 10.14 14.53
N LEU A 9 -13.50 9.25 13.53
CA LEU A 9 -12.76 7.99 13.65
C LEU A 9 -11.28 8.34 13.56
N GLY A 10 -10.69 8.63 14.73
CA GLY A 10 -9.25 8.68 14.91
C GLY A 10 -8.68 7.29 14.64
N GLY A 11 -8.17 7.08 13.42
CA GLY A 11 -7.32 5.96 13.11
C GLY A 11 -6.09 6.01 14.02
N LEU A 12 -6.01 5.05 14.93
CA LEU A 12 -4.79 4.76 15.67
C LEU A 12 -3.71 4.41 14.65
N VAL A 13 -2.87 5.40 14.31
CA VAL A 13 -1.58 5.15 13.66
C VAL A 13 -0.72 4.49 14.72
N THR A 14 -0.78 3.16 14.79
CA THR A 14 0.27 2.39 15.46
C THR A 14 1.56 2.69 14.71
N PHE A 15 2.42 3.51 15.32
CA PHE A 15 3.82 3.58 14.95
C PHE A 15 4.37 2.16 15.03
N ALA A 16 4.45 1.47 13.90
CA ALA A 16 5.21 0.24 13.78
C ALA A 16 6.67 0.64 13.94
N TRP A 17 7.21 0.48 15.14
CA TRP A 17 8.63 0.56 15.37
C TRP A 17 9.25 -0.50 14.46
N GLY A 18 10.01 -0.05 13.46
CA GLY A 18 10.74 -0.91 12.53
C GLY A 18 11.80 -1.67 13.30
N ALA A 19 11.39 -2.75 13.97
CA ALA A 19 12.32 -3.73 14.44
C ALA A 19 12.95 -4.38 13.19
N PRO A 20 14.27 -4.60 13.17
CA PRO A 20 14.84 -5.50 12.18
C PRO A 20 14.05 -6.81 12.21
N ALA A 21 13.83 -7.43 11.05
CA ALA A 21 13.29 -8.80 10.97
C ALA A 21 14.34 -9.74 11.60
N LEU A 22 14.38 -9.76 12.94
CA LEU A 22 15.23 -10.66 13.69
C LEU A 22 14.55 -12.02 13.59
N ALA A 23 15.18 -12.90 12.84
CA ALA A 23 14.72 -14.26 12.70
C ALA A 23 14.68 -14.90 14.10
N GLU A 24 13.48 -15.21 14.55
CA GLU A 24 13.28 -15.93 15.80
C GLU A 24 13.77 -17.36 15.59
N THR A 25 14.61 -17.84 16.51
CA THR A 25 15.05 -19.24 16.47
C THR A 25 14.33 -20.03 17.55
N SER A 26 13.66 -21.10 17.17
CA SER A 26 13.12 -22.10 18.09
C SER A 26 13.84 -23.44 17.92
N THR A 27 13.94 -24.21 19.01
CA THR A 27 14.56 -25.54 18.98
C THR A 27 13.56 -26.58 19.47
N VAL A 28 13.44 -27.68 18.71
CA VAL A 28 12.59 -28.81 19.06
C VAL A 28 13.41 -30.08 19.18
N ASP A 29 13.39 -30.67 20.37
CA ASP A 29 14.00 -31.98 20.60
C ASP A 29 13.17 -33.10 20.01
N LEU A 30 13.81 -33.93 19.18
CA LEU A 30 13.22 -35.11 18.55
C LEU A 30 13.70 -36.41 19.19
N ILE A 31 15.02 -36.54 19.38
CA ILE A 31 15.64 -37.67 20.08
C ILE A 31 16.44 -37.14 21.25
N SER A 32 15.99 -37.46 22.46
CA SER A 32 16.64 -37.11 23.72
C SER A 32 16.11 -38.02 24.84
N PRO A 33 16.74 -38.05 26.03
CA PRO A 33 16.21 -38.75 27.20
C PRO A 33 14.82 -38.26 27.63
N ALA A 34 14.40 -37.06 27.23
CA ALA A 34 13.05 -36.55 27.49
C ALA A 34 12.00 -37.09 26.50
N ARG A 35 12.44 -37.60 25.34
CA ARG A 35 11.57 -38.14 24.27
C ARG A 35 11.64 -39.67 24.17
N CYS A 36 12.55 -40.32 24.90
CA CYS A 36 12.86 -41.74 24.77
C CYS A 36 12.99 -42.41 26.15
N THR A 37 12.78 -43.72 26.20
CA THR A 37 13.10 -44.54 27.36
C THR A 37 14.57 -44.97 27.34
N GLN A 38 15.31 -44.68 28.40
CA GLN A 38 16.69 -45.15 28.55
C GLN A 38 16.71 -46.60 29.07
N SER A 39 17.33 -47.51 28.33
CA SER A 39 17.46 -48.92 28.72
C SER A 39 18.72 -49.54 28.11
N GLY A 40 19.50 -50.26 28.93
CA GLY A 40 20.69 -50.98 28.46
C GLY A 40 21.74 -50.11 27.75
N GLY A 41 21.95 -48.87 28.20
CA GLY A 41 22.88 -47.92 27.57
C GLY A 41 22.41 -47.39 26.21
N ARG A 42 21.10 -47.46 25.92
CA ARG A 42 20.49 -46.99 24.67
C ARG A 42 19.25 -46.15 24.94
N LEU A 43 18.93 -45.26 24.00
CA LEU A 43 17.62 -44.61 23.92
C LEU A 43 16.71 -45.47 23.04
N THR A 44 15.58 -45.91 23.60
CA THR A 44 14.61 -46.79 22.95
C THR A 44 13.21 -46.25 23.12
N ARG A 45 12.25 -46.72 22.31
CA ARG A 45 10.83 -46.31 22.42
C ARG A 45 10.66 -44.79 22.42
N CYS A 46 11.30 -44.14 21.44
CA CYS A 46 11.20 -42.70 21.29
C CYS A 46 9.80 -42.33 20.77
N SER A 47 9.31 -41.16 21.15
CA SER A 47 8.04 -40.60 20.68
C SER A 47 8.21 -39.13 20.37
N ILE A 48 7.94 -38.76 19.12
CA ILE A 48 7.89 -37.36 18.66
C ILE A 48 6.40 -36.99 18.58
N PRO A 49 5.83 -36.30 19.57
CA PRO A 49 4.41 -35.96 19.54
C PRO A 49 4.12 -34.98 18.40
N THR A 50 2.93 -35.10 17.81
CA THR A 50 2.41 -34.03 16.96
C THR A 50 2.25 -32.78 17.80
N GLN A 51 2.79 -31.66 17.32
CA GLN A 51 2.72 -30.37 18.01
C GLN A 51 2.70 -29.23 16.99
N THR A 52 2.01 -28.16 17.35
CA THR A 52 2.05 -26.90 16.62
C THR A 52 3.15 -26.04 17.21
N LEU A 53 4.00 -25.51 16.34
CA LEU A 53 5.08 -24.59 16.68
C LEU A 53 4.68 -23.22 16.14
N ASP A 54 4.62 -22.22 17.00
CA ASP A 54 4.17 -20.88 16.63
C ASP A 54 5.37 -19.95 16.43
N ALA A 55 5.27 -19.06 15.45
CA ALA A 55 6.23 -17.99 15.21
C ALA A 55 5.70 -16.68 15.79
N THR A 56 6.59 -15.81 16.27
CA THR A 56 6.19 -14.45 16.67
C THR A 56 5.76 -13.66 15.42
N PRO A 57 4.53 -13.12 15.39
CA PRO A 57 4.06 -12.35 14.25
C PRO A 57 4.77 -10.99 14.17
N PHE A 58 5.14 -10.60 12.95
CA PHE A 58 5.66 -9.26 12.66
C PHE A 58 5.26 -8.82 11.25
N THR A 59 5.32 -7.52 11.00
CA THR A 59 5.04 -6.96 9.67
C THR A 59 6.27 -7.06 8.78
N SER A 60 6.10 -7.53 7.55
CA SER A 60 7.16 -7.55 6.54
C SER A 60 6.74 -6.84 5.26
N ALA A 61 7.70 -6.17 4.63
CA ALA A 61 7.57 -5.64 3.28
C ALA A 61 8.36 -6.44 2.24
N VAL A 62 9.10 -7.47 2.67
CA VAL A 62 9.95 -8.30 1.82
C VAL A 62 9.58 -9.78 1.91
N PRO A 63 9.90 -10.59 0.89
CA PRO A 63 9.67 -12.03 0.91
C PRO A 63 10.40 -12.71 2.07
N LEU A 64 9.73 -13.68 2.68
CA LEU A 64 10.24 -14.41 3.84
C LEU A 64 10.41 -15.90 3.52
N ARG A 65 11.28 -16.55 4.28
CA ARG A 65 11.42 -18.01 4.33
C ARG A 65 11.60 -18.47 5.77
N THR A 66 11.19 -19.70 6.06
CA THR A 66 11.52 -20.38 7.31
C THR A 66 12.50 -21.50 7.01
N THR A 67 13.65 -21.49 7.67
CA THR A 67 14.70 -22.48 7.48
C THR A 67 14.74 -23.42 8.67
N LEU A 68 14.54 -24.71 8.43
CA LEU A 68 14.68 -25.75 9.44
C LEU A 68 15.97 -26.49 9.20
N ARG A 69 16.82 -26.56 10.23
CA ARG A 69 18.08 -27.26 10.19
C ARG A 69 18.09 -28.36 11.23
N ARG A 70 18.48 -29.56 10.82
CA ARG A 70 18.77 -30.63 11.76
C ARG A 70 20.06 -30.33 12.52
N VAL A 71 20.00 -30.49 13.84
CA VAL A 71 21.15 -30.47 14.73
C VAL A 71 21.31 -31.86 15.36
N MET A 72 22.51 -32.42 15.28
CA MET A 72 22.83 -33.73 15.85
C MET A 72 24.06 -33.63 16.72
N SER A 73 24.06 -34.30 17.87
CA SER A 73 25.23 -34.47 18.72
C SER A 73 25.29 -35.86 19.34
N GLY A 74 26.49 -36.30 19.70
CA GLY A 74 26.75 -37.67 20.16
C GLY A 74 26.72 -38.71 19.03
N ASN A 75 26.64 -39.99 19.39
CA ASN A 75 26.61 -41.08 18.43
C ASN A 75 25.18 -41.39 17.98
N CYS A 76 24.72 -40.78 16.90
CA CYS A 76 23.39 -41.01 16.33
C CYS A 76 23.37 -42.00 15.16
N SER A 77 24.36 -42.88 15.05
CA SER A 77 24.38 -43.92 14.03
C SER A 77 23.21 -44.89 14.23
N THR A 78 22.34 -44.96 13.23
CA THR A 78 21.17 -45.86 13.20
C THR A 78 20.92 -46.31 11.77
N GLN A 79 20.33 -47.50 11.61
CA GLN A 79 19.86 -48.01 10.32
C GLN A 79 18.48 -47.43 9.93
N TYR A 80 17.87 -46.64 10.81
CA TYR A 80 16.51 -46.14 10.69
C TYR A 80 16.52 -44.61 10.47
N PRO A 81 16.20 -44.11 9.26
CA PRO A 81 16.25 -42.67 8.99
C PRO A 81 15.14 -41.94 9.75
N LEU A 82 15.47 -40.91 10.51
CA LEU A 82 14.43 -40.10 11.15
C LEU A 82 13.75 -39.20 10.13
N GLU A 83 12.44 -39.10 10.24
CA GLU A 83 11.58 -38.36 9.33
C GLU A 83 10.44 -37.69 10.09
N VAL A 84 10.21 -36.43 9.77
CA VAL A 84 9.05 -35.66 10.25
C VAL A 84 8.32 -35.06 9.06
N THR A 85 7.04 -34.80 9.22
CA THR A 85 6.28 -33.94 8.30
C THR A 85 6.07 -32.58 8.93
N LEU A 86 6.31 -31.55 8.14
CA LEU A 86 6.21 -30.14 8.49
C LEU A 86 5.09 -29.52 7.67
N THR A 87 4.02 -29.06 8.32
CA THR A 87 2.82 -28.57 7.63
C THR A 87 2.53 -27.13 8.04
N PRO A 88 2.81 -26.15 7.16
CA PRO A 88 2.36 -24.78 7.39
C PRO A 88 0.83 -24.68 7.22
N PRO A 89 0.15 -23.73 7.89
CA PRO A 89 -1.28 -23.47 7.71
C PRO A 89 -1.65 -23.27 6.24
N GLY A 90 -2.73 -23.92 5.81
CA GLY A 90 -3.25 -23.80 4.44
C GLY A 90 -2.37 -24.42 3.33
N ASN A 91 -1.22 -24.99 3.69
CA ASN A 91 -0.23 -25.51 2.75
C ASN A 91 -0.09 -27.04 2.85
N SER A 92 0.51 -27.66 1.84
CA SER A 92 0.81 -29.08 1.86
C SER A 92 2.00 -29.40 2.78
N GLY A 93 1.94 -30.55 3.43
CA GLY A 93 3.00 -31.01 4.33
C GLY A 93 4.28 -31.38 3.56
N THR A 94 5.42 -30.90 4.05
CA THR A 94 6.75 -31.25 3.54
C THR A 94 7.37 -32.34 4.41
N ARG A 95 7.70 -33.49 3.81
CA ARG A 95 8.43 -34.56 4.50
C ARG A 95 9.91 -34.20 4.56
N TYR A 96 10.47 -34.20 5.77
CA TYR A 96 11.86 -33.89 6.03
C TYR A 96 12.60 -35.11 6.57
N THR A 97 13.47 -35.70 5.73
CA THR A 97 14.27 -36.89 6.07
C THR A 97 15.66 -36.45 6.53
N PHE A 98 15.98 -36.78 7.78
CA PHE A 98 17.13 -36.24 8.49
C PHE A 98 18.42 -36.72 7.83
N MET A 99 18.54 -38.01 7.53
CA MET A 99 19.80 -38.60 7.05
C MET A 99 20.29 -38.03 5.70
N SER A 100 19.39 -37.66 4.80
CA SER A 100 19.72 -37.20 3.44
C SER A 100 19.82 -35.68 3.32
N THR A 101 19.22 -34.93 4.25
CA THR A 101 18.94 -33.52 4.05
C THR A 101 19.29 -32.73 5.32
N ALA A 102 20.33 -31.90 5.26
CA ALA A 102 20.83 -31.16 6.42
C ALA A 102 19.91 -30.01 6.85
N ASP A 103 19.19 -29.43 5.89
CA ASP A 103 18.30 -28.30 6.05
C ASP A 103 17.14 -28.35 5.04
N VAL A 104 16.00 -27.80 5.43
CA VAL A 104 14.84 -27.61 4.55
C VAL A 104 14.36 -26.18 4.67
N VAL A 105 14.03 -25.58 3.52
CA VAL A 105 13.50 -24.22 3.44
C VAL A 105 12.03 -24.29 3.10
N LEU A 106 11.19 -23.74 3.97
CA LEU A 106 9.75 -23.59 3.77
C LEU A 106 9.44 -22.15 3.36
N ARG A 107 8.54 -22.00 2.41
CA ARG A 107 7.98 -20.72 1.96
C ARG A 107 6.47 -20.86 1.91
N ASP A 108 5.77 -19.83 2.34
CA ASP A 108 4.36 -19.72 2.02
C ASP A 108 4.18 -19.43 0.52
N LEU A 109 2.99 -19.70 -0.03
CA LEU A 109 2.70 -19.50 -1.46
C LEU A 109 2.97 -18.06 -1.90
N ASP A 110 2.55 -17.10 -1.09
CA ASP A 110 2.76 -15.67 -1.34
C ASP A 110 4.10 -15.16 -0.76
N ARG A 111 4.95 -16.07 -0.26
CA ARG A 111 6.18 -15.76 0.50
C ARG A 111 5.94 -14.82 1.68
N ALA A 112 4.73 -14.88 2.23
CA ALA A 112 4.34 -14.21 3.44
C ALA A 112 4.94 -14.91 4.67
N LEU A 113 4.69 -14.32 5.84
CA LEU A 113 5.05 -14.89 7.12
C LEU A 113 4.31 -16.21 7.34
N ILE A 114 5.04 -17.27 7.69
CA ILE A 114 4.48 -18.54 8.15
C ILE A 114 4.20 -18.37 9.66
N PRO A 115 2.94 -18.33 10.11
CA PRO A 115 2.62 -17.99 11.50
C PRO A 115 2.79 -19.18 12.45
N SER A 116 2.69 -20.40 11.92
CA SER A 116 2.90 -21.63 12.68
C SER A 116 3.28 -22.78 11.77
N LEU A 117 3.68 -23.90 12.37
CA LEU A 117 4.03 -25.13 11.69
C LEU A 117 3.57 -26.32 12.53
N GLU A 118 2.77 -27.21 11.95
CA GLU A 118 2.54 -28.52 12.55
C GLU A 118 3.76 -29.41 12.27
N LEU A 119 4.37 -29.92 13.35
CA LEU A 119 5.39 -30.95 13.30
C LEU A 119 4.76 -32.29 13.69
N ARG A 120 4.96 -33.30 12.86
CA ARG A 120 4.46 -34.66 13.08
C ARG A 120 5.55 -35.70 12.82
N ASP A 121 5.61 -36.74 13.63
CA ASP A 121 6.43 -37.93 13.32
C ASP A 121 5.88 -38.67 12.10
N SER A 122 6.75 -38.89 11.12
CA SER A 122 6.45 -39.63 9.90
C SER A 122 7.25 -40.92 9.77
N SER A 123 8.08 -41.22 10.76
CA SER A 123 8.90 -42.42 10.80
C SER A 123 8.10 -43.60 11.34
N SER A 124 8.06 -44.72 10.63
CA SER A 124 7.35 -45.91 11.11
C SER A 124 8.10 -46.69 12.21
N TRP A 125 9.31 -46.26 12.55
CA TRP A 125 10.23 -46.98 13.43
C TRP A 125 10.66 -46.20 14.68
N THR A 126 10.26 -44.95 14.90
CA THR A 126 10.73 -44.14 16.06
C THR A 126 10.48 -44.84 17.40
N ASN A 127 9.36 -45.54 17.51
CA ASN A 127 8.95 -46.30 18.71
C ASN A 127 9.69 -47.64 18.91
N VAL A 128 10.41 -48.14 17.90
CA VAL A 128 11.15 -49.41 17.96
C VAL A 128 12.66 -49.25 17.72
N ALA A 129 13.10 -48.09 17.22
CA ALA A 129 14.49 -47.77 17.00
C ALA A 129 15.26 -47.68 18.32
N ALA A 130 16.54 -48.05 18.27
CA ALA A 130 17.46 -48.01 19.40
C ALA A 130 18.68 -47.14 19.06
N PHE A 131 18.76 -45.96 19.64
CA PHE A 131 19.88 -45.04 19.49
C PHE A 131 20.89 -45.25 20.61
N ASN A 132 22.14 -44.82 20.43
CA ASN A 132 23.09 -44.75 21.53
C ASN A 132 22.58 -43.75 22.59
N ASP A 133 22.91 -43.97 23.87
CA ASP A 133 22.51 -43.11 24.98
C ASP A 133 23.01 -41.66 24.86
N THR A 134 24.11 -41.43 24.15
CA THR A 134 24.64 -40.10 23.87
C THR A 134 23.96 -39.37 22.70
N CYS A 135 23.15 -40.06 21.88
CA CYS A 135 22.54 -39.44 20.71
C CYS A 135 21.55 -38.33 21.10
N ARG A 136 21.68 -37.16 20.50
CA ARG A 136 20.71 -36.06 20.54
C ARG A 136 20.41 -35.60 19.12
N VAL A 137 19.12 -35.50 18.80
CA VAL A 137 18.65 -34.95 17.53
C VAL A 137 17.60 -33.89 17.84
N SER A 138 17.83 -32.68 17.35
CA SER A 138 16.88 -31.57 17.42
C SER A 138 16.72 -30.88 16.07
N LEU A 139 15.64 -30.14 15.94
CA LEU A 139 15.38 -29.20 14.86
C LEU A 139 15.61 -27.79 15.36
N SER A 140 16.54 -27.08 14.72
CA SER A 140 16.67 -25.63 14.84
C SER A 140 15.83 -25.00 13.75
N ILE A 141 14.87 -24.16 14.12
CA ILE A 141 13.95 -23.50 13.21
C ILE A 141 14.24 -22.02 13.27
N THR A 142 14.73 -21.47 12.16
CA THR A 142 14.88 -20.03 11.94
C THR A 142 13.62 -19.55 11.24
N TRP A 143 12.74 -18.89 11.99
CA TRP A 143 11.45 -18.43 11.49
C TRP A 143 11.60 -17.18 10.65
N ASN A 144 10.91 -17.19 9.50
CA ASN A 144 10.54 -15.99 8.75
C ASN A 144 11.71 -15.01 8.53
N GLU A 145 12.87 -15.54 8.18
CA GLU A 145 14.02 -14.72 7.78
C GLU A 145 13.80 -14.16 6.37
N VAL A 146 14.47 -13.05 6.05
CA VAL A 146 14.41 -12.41 4.73
C VAL A 146 14.94 -13.38 3.66
N ASP A 147 14.13 -13.64 2.63
CA ASP A 147 14.47 -14.57 1.54
C ASP A 147 15.28 -13.87 0.43
N VAL A 148 16.47 -13.42 0.79
CA VAL A 148 17.42 -12.77 -0.12
C VAL A 148 18.82 -13.38 0.05
N SER A 149 19.49 -13.66 -1.07
CA SER A 149 20.83 -14.26 -1.06
C SER A 149 21.95 -13.35 -1.62
N SER A 150 21.62 -12.16 -2.11
CA SER A 150 22.62 -11.23 -2.64
C SER A 150 22.18 -9.77 -2.59
N THR A 151 23.15 -8.85 -2.64
CA THR A 151 22.91 -7.41 -2.77
C THR A 151 22.09 -7.08 -4.02
N ALA A 152 22.35 -7.76 -5.14
CA ALA A 152 21.59 -7.55 -6.38
C ALA A 152 20.11 -7.91 -6.22
N GLN A 153 19.79 -8.99 -5.50
CA GLN A 153 18.41 -9.35 -5.19
C GLN A 153 17.76 -8.34 -4.23
N ALA A 154 18.48 -7.87 -3.21
CA ALA A 154 18.00 -6.84 -2.30
C ALA A 154 17.67 -5.54 -3.04
N GLN A 155 18.56 -5.09 -3.94
CA GLN A 155 18.36 -3.89 -4.76
C GLN A 155 17.17 -4.05 -5.71
N ALA A 156 17.02 -5.21 -6.36
CA ALA A 156 15.90 -5.45 -7.27
C ALA A 156 14.54 -5.44 -6.53
N LEU A 157 14.48 -6.00 -5.33
CA LEU A 157 13.27 -5.95 -4.50
C LEU A 157 12.94 -4.52 -4.07
N LEU A 158 13.95 -3.76 -3.61
CA LEU A 158 13.75 -2.37 -3.20
C LEU A 158 13.31 -1.51 -4.39
N GLN A 159 13.92 -1.70 -5.57
CA GLN A 159 13.53 -0.98 -6.78
C GLN A 159 12.10 -1.31 -7.19
N SER A 160 11.69 -2.58 -7.16
CA SER A 160 10.31 -2.96 -7.47
C SER A 160 9.28 -2.30 -6.54
N LEU A 161 9.62 -2.11 -5.25
CA LEU A 161 8.76 -1.40 -4.31
C LEU A 161 8.74 0.11 -4.57
N GLN A 162 9.86 0.69 -5.00
CA GLN A 162 9.94 2.08 -5.41
C GLN A 162 9.11 2.34 -6.67
N ASP A 163 9.16 1.45 -7.66
CA ASP A 163 8.37 1.56 -8.90
C ASP A 163 6.86 1.48 -8.61
N ASP A 164 6.42 0.63 -7.67
CA ASP A 164 5.02 0.58 -7.20
C ASP A 164 4.62 1.90 -6.50
N LEU A 165 5.50 2.44 -5.65
CA LEU A 165 5.27 3.74 -5.01
C LEU A 165 5.14 4.87 -6.04
N ASP A 166 6.04 4.93 -7.03
CA ASP A 166 6.02 5.96 -8.06
C ASP A 166 4.76 5.85 -8.93
N THR A 167 4.31 4.63 -9.23
CA THR A 167 3.05 4.37 -9.94
C THR A 167 1.86 4.90 -9.14
N LYS A 168 1.81 4.61 -7.83
CA LYS A 168 0.74 5.09 -6.93
C LYS A 168 0.76 6.61 -6.76
N LEU A 169 1.94 7.22 -6.69
CA LEU A 169 2.10 8.67 -6.66
C LEU A 169 1.54 9.31 -7.93
N ALA A 170 1.93 8.79 -9.11
CA ALA A 170 1.43 9.27 -10.39
C ALA A 170 -0.10 9.16 -10.49
N GLN A 171 -0.68 8.05 -10.03
CA GLN A 171 -2.14 7.87 -10.00
C GLN A 171 -2.82 8.88 -9.06
N ARG A 172 -2.30 9.07 -7.84
CA ARG A 172 -2.81 10.06 -6.89
C ARG A 172 -2.78 11.47 -7.48
N ASP A 173 -1.66 11.84 -8.10
CA ASP A 173 -1.45 13.20 -8.65
C ASP A 173 -2.32 13.44 -9.89
N HIS A 174 -2.52 12.39 -10.70
CA HIS A 174 -3.49 12.42 -11.78
C HIS A 174 -4.93 12.63 -11.26
N LEU A 175 -5.33 11.89 -10.22
CA LEU A 175 -6.65 12.07 -9.60
C LEU A 175 -6.83 13.44 -8.96
N ALA A 176 -5.79 13.99 -8.33
CA ALA A 176 -5.81 15.36 -7.80
C ALA A 176 -6.09 16.37 -8.91
N SER A 177 -5.40 16.20 -10.05
CA SER A 177 -5.65 17.03 -11.23
C SER A 177 -7.09 16.88 -11.70
N LEU A 178 -7.61 15.66 -11.84
CA LEU A 178 -9.00 15.42 -12.28
C LEU A 178 -10.05 16.08 -11.36
N VAL A 179 -9.81 16.11 -10.04
CA VAL A 179 -10.67 16.84 -9.10
C VAL A 179 -10.67 18.34 -9.39
N GLU A 180 -9.49 18.94 -9.58
CA GLU A 180 -9.35 20.36 -9.91
C GLU A 180 -10.01 20.71 -11.25
N TYR A 181 -9.76 19.91 -12.29
CA TYR A 181 -10.36 20.10 -13.61
C TYR A 181 -11.89 19.97 -13.58
N SER A 182 -12.42 18.96 -12.90
CA SER A 182 -13.88 18.79 -12.78
C SER A 182 -14.52 19.95 -12.01
N ALA A 183 -13.90 20.43 -10.93
CA ALA A 183 -14.38 21.60 -10.21
C ALA A 183 -14.41 22.87 -11.07
N ALA A 184 -13.38 23.11 -11.88
CA ALA A 184 -13.31 24.26 -12.78
C ALA A 184 -14.34 24.19 -13.91
N PHE A 185 -14.61 23.01 -14.46
CA PHE A 185 -15.62 22.83 -15.51
C PHE A 185 -17.06 22.87 -14.96
N ASP A 186 -17.30 22.41 -13.73
CA ASP A 186 -18.57 22.63 -13.03
C ASP A 186 -18.80 24.12 -12.78
N PHE A 187 -17.73 24.88 -12.47
CA PHE A 187 -17.80 26.34 -12.40
C PHE A 187 -18.16 26.96 -13.76
N MET A 188 -17.66 26.45 -14.88
CA MET A 188 -18.08 26.91 -16.22
C MET A 188 -19.58 26.71 -16.46
N LYS A 189 -20.17 25.65 -15.90
CA LYS A 189 -21.63 25.46 -15.93
C LYS A 189 -22.37 26.54 -15.12
N THR A 190 -21.87 26.89 -13.94
CA THR A 190 -22.40 28.00 -13.13
C THR A 190 -22.34 29.33 -13.89
N LEU A 191 -21.23 29.59 -14.58
CA LEU A 191 -21.05 30.79 -15.39
C LEU A 191 -22.00 30.82 -16.59
N SER A 192 -22.15 29.71 -17.31
CA SER A 192 -23.12 29.57 -18.40
C SER A 192 -24.55 29.86 -17.92
N ASN A 193 -24.93 29.32 -16.76
CA ASN A 193 -26.27 29.56 -16.19
C ASN A 193 -26.49 31.01 -15.72
N SER A 194 -25.42 31.71 -15.35
CA SER A 194 -25.47 33.09 -14.87
C SER A 194 -25.21 34.13 -15.97
N PHE A 195 -24.99 33.69 -17.22
CA PHE A 195 -24.41 34.55 -18.26
C PHE A 195 -25.27 35.78 -18.61
N LEU A 196 -26.59 35.59 -18.60
CA LEU A 196 -27.58 36.62 -18.88
C LEU A 196 -28.29 37.12 -17.61
N VAL A 197 -27.78 36.77 -16.43
CA VAL A 197 -28.37 37.15 -15.15
C VAL A 197 -27.70 38.42 -14.64
N ASP A 198 -28.50 39.36 -14.15
CA ASP A 198 -28.02 40.61 -13.53
C ASP A 198 -27.07 40.33 -12.35
N LEU A 199 -25.88 40.91 -12.41
CA LEU A 199 -24.85 40.77 -11.38
C LEU A 199 -25.16 41.69 -10.21
N ASN A 200 -25.86 41.16 -9.22
CA ASN A 200 -25.91 41.79 -7.90
C ASN A 200 -24.64 41.49 -7.09
N ASN A 201 -24.43 42.22 -5.97
CA ASN A 201 -23.25 42.07 -5.12
C ASN A 201 -23.00 40.63 -4.64
N ALA A 202 -24.07 39.88 -4.32
CA ALA A 202 -23.93 38.51 -3.83
C ALA A 202 -23.52 37.55 -4.96
N THR A 203 -24.13 37.67 -6.14
CA THR A 203 -23.78 36.86 -7.31
C THR A 203 -22.37 37.19 -7.80
N ALA A 204 -22.02 38.47 -7.91
CA ALA A 204 -20.69 38.91 -8.35
C ALA A 204 -19.60 38.43 -7.39
N TYR A 205 -19.81 38.55 -6.07
CA TYR A 205 -18.89 38.04 -5.07
C TYR A 205 -18.76 36.50 -5.12
N ALA A 206 -19.88 35.78 -5.25
CA ALA A 206 -19.85 34.31 -5.35
C ALA A 206 -19.08 33.83 -6.58
N LEU A 207 -19.29 34.49 -7.74
CA LEU A 207 -18.56 34.19 -8.97
C LEU A 207 -17.07 34.55 -8.85
N HIS A 208 -16.74 35.65 -8.19
CA HIS A 208 -15.35 36.04 -7.92
C HIS A 208 -14.61 34.99 -7.10
N VAL A 209 -15.22 34.52 -6.00
CA VAL A 209 -14.61 33.49 -5.13
C VAL A 209 -14.43 32.17 -5.90
N GLN A 210 -15.46 31.71 -6.62
CA GLN A 210 -15.35 30.48 -7.42
C GLN A 210 -14.32 30.60 -8.55
N ALA A 211 -14.18 31.79 -9.14
CA ALA A 211 -13.16 32.06 -10.15
C ALA A 211 -11.74 31.99 -9.57
N GLN A 212 -11.52 32.43 -8.33
CA GLN A 212 -10.22 32.30 -7.66
C GLN A 212 -9.86 30.83 -7.39
N GLU A 213 -10.85 30.01 -7.00
CA GLU A 213 -10.64 28.57 -6.80
C GLU A 213 -10.33 27.84 -8.12
N ALA A 214 -11.03 28.20 -9.20
CA ALA A 214 -10.82 27.60 -10.52
C ALA A 214 -9.64 28.22 -11.30
N ALA A 215 -9.03 29.30 -10.79
CA ALA A 215 -8.06 30.11 -11.52
C ALA A 215 -6.89 29.32 -12.14
N PRO A 216 -6.23 28.38 -11.42
CA PRO A 216 -5.12 27.63 -12.00
C PRO A 216 -5.53 26.84 -13.24
N VAL A 217 -6.67 26.16 -13.18
CA VAL A 217 -7.18 25.34 -14.29
C VAL A 217 -7.64 26.20 -15.45
N ILE A 218 -8.35 27.31 -15.19
CA ILE A 218 -8.79 28.24 -16.23
C ILE A 218 -7.57 28.81 -16.97
N PHE A 219 -6.53 29.18 -16.23
CA PHE A 219 -5.28 29.67 -16.80
C PHE A 219 -4.59 28.60 -17.66
N THR A 220 -4.47 27.36 -17.17
CA THR A 220 -3.89 26.26 -17.94
C THR A 220 -4.68 25.97 -19.22
N ALA A 221 -6.01 25.95 -19.15
CA ALA A 221 -6.87 25.78 -20.33
C ALA A 221 -6.71 26.95 -21.32
N ALA A 222 -6.61 28.18 -20.82
CA ALA A 222 -6.40 29.38 -21.65
C ALA A 222 -5.06 29.35 -22.39
N MET A 223 -4.00 28.83 -21.76
CA MET A 223 -2.67 28.66 -22.36
C MET A 223 -2.60 27.54 -23.43
N GLY A 224 -3.72 26.87 -23.74
CA GLY A 224 -3.79 25.81 -24.76
C GLY A 224 -3.35 24.44 -24.27
N CYS A 225 -2.98 24.31 -22.98
CA CYS A 225 -2.68 23.02 -22.38
C CYS A 225 -3.99 22.23 -22.25
N GLY A 226 -4.11 21.15 -23.02
CA GLY A 226 -5.30 20.27 -23.06
C GLY A 226 -5.95 20.14 -24.43
N GLY A 227 -5.53 20.92 -25.44
CA GLY A 227 -5.97 20.78 -26.84
C GLY A 227 -7.47 21.00 -27.09
N ALA A 228 -8.23 21.43 -26.07
CA ALA A 228 -9.67 21.59 -26.14
C ALA A 228 -10.10 22.90 -26.81
N LEU A 229 -9.24 23.92 -26.82
CA LEU A 229 -9.53 25.26 -27.35
C LEU A 229 -8.63 25.58 -28.54
N THR A 230 -9.20 26.28 -29.52
CA THR A 230 -8.46 26.98 -30.57
C THR A 230 -7.79 28.23 -30.00
N GLU A 231 -6.79 28.78 -30.70
CA GLU A 231 -6.08 30.00 -30.27
C GLU A 231 -7.04 31.18 -30.04
N ALA A 232 -8.06 31.34 -30.90
CA ALA A 232 -9.07 32.38 -30.73
C ALA A 232 -9.94 32.15 -29.48
N GLU A 233 -10.33 30.91 -29.19
CA GLU A 233 -11.10 30.57 -27.99
C GLU A 233 -10.25 30.76 -26.71
N SER A 234 -8.94 30.49 -26.78
CA SER A 234 -7.98 30.74 -25.71
C SER A 234 -7.87 32.24 -25.35
N VAL A 235 -7.86 33.13 -26.35
CA VAL A 235 -7.88 34.59 -26.11
C VAL A 235 -9.18 35.02 -25.44
N ILE A 236 -10.32 34.46 -25.87
CA ILE A 236 -11.63 34.74 -25.27
C ILE A 236 -11.66 34.30 -23.80
N LEU A 237 -11.18 33.09 -23.48
CA LEU A 237 -11.11 32.58 -22.11
C LEU A 237 -10.16 33.41 -21.24
N THR A 238 -9.05 33.89 -21.79
CA THR A 238 -8.10 34.76 -21.09
C THR A 238 -8.74 36.09 -20.69
N ASN A 239 -9.45 36.75 -21.62
CA ASN A 239 -10.17 37.99 -21.33
C ASN A 239 -11.26 37.76 -20.27
N PHE A 240 -11.98 36.66 -20.39
CA PHE A 240 -13.00 36.24 -19.44
C PHE A 240 -12.42 36.05 -18.03
N TYR A 241 -11.26 35.38 -17.90
CA TYR A 241 -10.56 35.19 -16.63
C TYR A 241 -10.23 36.53 -15.93
N PHE A 242 -9.72 37.53 -16.67
CA PHE A 242 -9.44 38.85 -16.10
C PHE A 242 -10.71 39.57 -15.61
N VAL A 243 -11.81 39.44 -16.35
CA VAL A 243 -13.08 40.05 -15.95
C VAL A 243 -13.62 39.42 -14.67
N LEU A 244 -13.56 38.09 -14.52
CA LEU A 244 -13.94 37.42 -13.28
C LEU A 244 -13.11 37.88 -12.07
N GLY A 245 -11.81 38.12 -12.27
CA GLY A 245 -10.95 38.71 -11.25
C GLY A 245 -11.39 40.12 -10.82
N SER A 246 -11.99 40.90 -11.72
CA SER A 246 -12.47 42.26 -11.45
C SER A 246 -13.82 42.32 -10.70
N LEU A 247 -14.56 41.21 -10.61
CA LEU A 247 -15.86 41.15 -9.92
C LEU A 247 -15.78 41.38 -8.40
N GLY A 248 -14.57 41.42 -7.82
CA GLY A 248 -14.37 41.85 -6.43
C GLY A 248 -14.65 43.34 -6.18
N ASP A 249 -14.75 44.16 -7.24
CA ASP A 249 -15.02 45.60 -7.16
C ASP A 249 -16.43 45.93 -7.69
N PRO A 250 -17.36 46.39 -6.82
CA PRO A 250 -18.72 46.77 -7.21
C PRO A 250 -18.82 47.81 -8.32
N SER A 251 -17.80 48.65 -8.51
CA SER A 251 -17.80 49.64 -9.59
C SER A 251 -17.67 49.02 -10.99
N LYS A 252 -17.26 47.75 -11.08
CA LYS A 252 -16.98 47.07 -12.35
C LYS A 252 -18.21 46.45 -13.01
N TYR A 253 -19.21 46.07 -12.23
CA TYR A 253 -20.41 45.37 -12.71
C TYR A 253 -21.71 46.17 -12.55
N HIS A 254 -21.63 47.48 -12.36
CA HIS A 254 -22.78 48.38 -12.50
C HIS A 254 -22.58 49.34 -13.69
N HIS A 255 -23.68 49.74 -14.31
CA HIS A 255 -23.72 50.86 -15.26
C HIS A 255 -23.55 52.20 -14.52
N PRO A 256 -23.24 53.30 -15.25
CA PRO A 256 -23.15 54.63 -14.65
C PRO A 256 -24.43 55.12 -13.94
N ASP A 257 -25.58 54.56 -14.30
CA ASP A 257 -26.88 54.84 -13.68
C ASP A 257 -27.17 53.98 -12.44
N GLY A 258 -26.25 53.07 -12.07
CA GLY A 258 -26.36 52.17 -10.93
C GLY A 258 -27.12 50.87 -11.19
N SER A 259 -27.61 50.63 -12.42
CA SER A 259 -28.19 49.32 -12.77
C SER A 259 -27.11 48.23 -12.88
N PRO A 260 -27.40 46.96 -12.52
CA PRO A 260 -26.44 45.87 -12.63
C PRO A 260 -26.21 45.47 -14.10
N LYS A 261 -24.98 45.10 -14.43
CA LYS A 261 -24.62 44.50 -15.72
C LYS A 261 -24.81 42.98 -15.69
N THR A 262 -24.93 42.36 -16.86
CA THR A 262 -24.80 40.90 -17.03
C THR A 262 -23.34 40.51 -17.32
N LEU A 263 -23.02 39.20 -17.26
CA LEU A 263 -21.72 38.72 -17.73
C LEU A 263 -21.55 38.96 -19.24
N GLU A 264 -22.61 38.78 -20.03
CA GLU A 264 -22.59 39.07 -21.47
C GLU A 264 -22.11 40.49 -21.77
N GLU A 265 -22.58 41.49 -21.04
CA GLU A 265 -22.17 42.89 -21.23
C GLU A 265 -20.73 43.16 -20.81
N LEU A 266 -20.19 42.38 -19.87
CA LEU A 266 -18.83 42.53 -19.38
C LEU A 266 -17.79 41.84 -20.26
N VAL A 267 -18.11 40.67 -20.82
CA VAL A 267 -17.14 39.81 -21.54
C VAL A 267 -17.44 39.67 -23.02
N GLY A 268 -18.64 40.02 -23.45
CA GLY A 268 -19.15 39.90 -24.81
C GLY A 268 -19.83 38.54 -25.08
N PRO A 269 -20.79 38.50 -26.02
CA PRO A 269 -21.59 37.30 -26.33
C PRO A 269 -20.75 36.11 -26.82
N GLN A 270 -19.58 36.38 -27.41
CA GLN A 270 -18.65 35.37 -27.91
C GLN A 270 -18.03 34.50 -26.81
N ALA A 271 -18.12 34.89 -25.53
CA ALA A 271 -17.61 34.10 -24.41
C ALA A 271 -18.50 32.89 -24.09
N LEU A 272 -19.82 33.00 -24.31
CA LEU A 272 -20.77 31.95 -23.95
C LEU A 272 -20.49 30.60 -24.62
N PRO A 273 -20.22 30.51 -25.95
CA PRO A 273 -19.87 29.25 -26.59
C PRO A 273 -18.60 28.60 -26.00
N VAL A 274 -17.59 29.39 -25.62
CA VAL A 274 -16.35 28.89 -25.03
C VAL A 274 -16.60 28.34 -23.63
N ILE A 275 -17.35 29.06 -22.80
CA ILE A 275 -17.75 28.63 -21.45
C ILE A 275 -18.59 27.34 -21.54
N GLN A 276 -19.56 27.28 -22.45
CA GLN A 276 -20.39 26.10 -22.67
C GLN A 276 -19.56 24.89 -23.11
N LYS A 277 -18.61 25.09 -24.04
CA LYS A 277 -17.69 24.04 -24.49
C LYS A 277 -16.89 23.44 -23.34
N LEU A 278 -16.33 24.28 -22.46
CA LEU A 278 -15.60 23.82 -21.28
C LEU A 278 -16.51 23.14 -20.26
N SER A 279 -17.73 23.65 -20.05
CA SER A 279 -18.70 23.03 -19.13
C SER A 279 -19.09 21.61 -19.53
N GLN A 280 -19.02 21.28 -20.84
CA GLN A 280 -19.32 19.95 -21.37
C GLN A 280 -18.19 18.93 -21.14
N LEU A 281 -17.00 19.39 -20.71
CA LEU A 281 -15.86 18.50 -20.43
C LEU A 281 -15.98 17.82 -19.05
N SER A 282 -16.90 18.27 -18.18
CA SER A 282 -17.23 17.61 -16.91
C SER A 282 -18.53 16.84 -17.02
N GLN A 283 -18.53 15.61 -16.48
CA GLN A 283 -19.77 14.85 -16.28
C GLN A 283 -20.35 15.16 -14.90
N ALA A 284 -21.67 15.15 -14.78
CA ALA A 284 -22.33 15.37 -13.49
C ALA A 284 -21.89 14.30 -12.47
N GLY A 285 -21.42 14.73 -11.30
CA GLY A 285 -20.94 13.83 -10.24
C GLY A 285 -19.48 13.35 -10.40
N ALA A 286 -18.78 13.79 -11.45
CA ALA A 286 -17.39 13.39 -11.70
C ALA A 286 -16.45 13.86 -10.58
N LYS A 287 -16.64 15.09 -10.08
CA LYS A 287 -15.84 15.65 -8.99
C LYS A 287 -15.89 14.79 -7.73
N GLU A 288 -17.10 14.43 -7.27
CA GLU A 288 -17.28 13.60 -6.07
C GLU A 288 -16.67 12.22 -6.26
N GLN A 289 -16.82 11.64 -7.46
CA GLN A 289 -16.20 10.35 -7.81
C GLN A 289 -14.66 10.43 -7.77
N TYR A 290 -14.06 11.42 -8.43
CA TYR A 290 -12.60 11.59 -8.42
C TYR A 290 -12.07 11.91 -7.03
N GLN A 291 -12.81 12.67 -6.23
CA GLN A 291 -12.44 12.97 -4.84
C GLN A 291 -12.41 11.70 -3.97
N ALA A 292 -13.38 10.80 -4.13
CA ALA A 292 -13.40 9.53 -3.43
C ALA A 292 -12.23 8.64 -3.87
N GLN A 293 -11.97 8.55 -5.18
CA GLN A 293 -10.83 7.79 -5.72
C GLN A 293 -9.49 8.37 -5.26
N TYR A 294 -9.35 9.70 -5.22
CA TYR A 294 -8.16 10.38 -4.72
C TYR A 294 -7.86 10.01 -3.25
N GLN A 295 -8.88 9.97 -2.39
CA GLN A 295 -8.70 9.60 -0.98
C GLN A 295 -8.18 8.17 -0.82
N VAL A 296 -8.69 7.23 -1.62
CA VAL A 296 -8.18 5.85 -1.66
C VAL A 296 -6.74 5.82 -2.16
N ALA A 297 -6.45 6.48 -3.28
CA ALA A 297 -5.10 6.55 -3.84
C ALA A 297 -4.09 7.19 -2.87
N ALA A 298 -4.49 8.21 -2.11
CA ALA A 298 -3.65 8.83 -1.09
C ALA A 298 -3.30 7.86 0.05
N GLN A 299 -4.27 7.05 0.51
CA GLN A 299 -4.03 6.00 1.50
C GLN A 299 -3.09 4.92 0.95
N GLU A 300 -3.27 4.54 -0.31
CA GLU A 300 -2.39 3.57 -0.96
C GLU A 300 -0.95 4.07 -1.11
N VAL A 301 -0.74 5.36 -1.41
CA VAL A 301 0.59 5.99 -1.41
C VAL A 301 1.21 5.90 -0.01
N THR A 302 0.48 6.26 1.05
CA THR A 302 0.99 6.16 2.42
C THR A 302 1.38 4.73 2.78
N ALA A 303 0.57 3.73 2.38
CA ALA A 303 0.87 2.32 2.58
C ALA A 303 2.13 1.88 1.80
N ALA A 304 2.28 2.31 0.55
CA ALA A 304 3.46 2.01 -0.26
C ALA A 304 4.74 2.67 0.29
N GLN A 305 4.66 3.93 0.76
CA GLN A 305 5.77 4.61 1.44
C GLN A 305 6.21 3.85 2.70
N ALA A 306 5.25 3.41 3.52
CA ALA A 306 5.54 2.61 4.70
C ALA A 306 6.20 1.27 4.33
N LYS A 307 5.77 0.61 3.25
CA LYS A 307 6.41 -0.61 2.74
C LYS A 307 7.84 -0.36 2.30
N VAL A 308 8.12 0.71 1.53
CA VAL A 308 9.48 1.06 1.10
C VAL A 308 10.38 1.34 2.31
N ALA A 309 9.89 2.09 3.31
CA ALA A 309 10.66 2.37 4.54
C ALA A 309 10.97 1.09 5.34
N LEU A 310 9.99 0.19 5.47
CA LEU A 310 10.17 -1.09 6.14
C LEU A 310 11.14 -1.99 5.37
N ALA A 311 11.03 -2.07 4.04
CA ALA A 311 11.93 -2.85 3.20
C ALA A 311 13.38 -2.34 3.28
N ASN A 312 13.60 -1.03 3.29
CA ASN A 312 14.93 -0.44 3.53
C ASN A 312 15.54 -0.92 4.85
N THR A 313 14.73 -0.98 5.91
CA THR A 313 15.18 -1.45 7.23
C THR A 313 15.49 -2.94 7.21
N GLN A 314 14.62 -3.74 6.59
CA GLN A 314 14.76 -5.20 6.55
C GLN A 314 15.89 -5.67 5.62
N LEU A 315 16.18 -4.94 4.54
CA LEU A 315 17.22 -5.27 3.56
C LEU A 315 18.58 -4.63 3.88
N ALA A 316 18.67 -3.78 4.91
CA ALA A 316 19.90 -3.09 5.28
C ALA A 316 21.14 -3.99 5.35
N PRO A 317 21.08 -5.23 5.91
CA PRO A 317 22.24 -6.13 5.96
C PRO A 317 22.82 -6.53 4.59
N TRP A 318 22.02 -6.49 3.52
CA TRP A 318 22.45 -6.84 2.16
C TRP A 318 22.79 -5.60 1.33
N LEU A 319 22.19 -4.45 1.64
CA LEU A 319 22.39 -3.19 0.93
C LEU A 319 23.67 -2.47 1.39
N ASN A 320 24.03 -2.63 2.67
CA ASN A 320 25.24 -2.06 3.28
C ASN A 320 26.03 -3.16 4.04
N PRO A 321 26.67 -4.08 3.31
CA PRO A 321 27.38 -5.22 3.91
C PRO A 321 28.66 -4.83 4.66
#